data_AF-A0A925J980-F1
#
_entry.id   AF-A0A925J980-F1
#
_cell.length_a   1.000
_cell.length_b   1.000
_cell.length_c   1.000
_cell.angle_alpha   90.00
_cell.angle_beta   90.00
_cell.angle_gamma   90.00
#
_symmetry.space_group_name_H-M   'P 1'
#
loop_
_entity.id
_entity.type
_entity.pdbx_description
1 polymer ?
#
loop_
_entity_poly.entity_id
_entity_poly.type
_entity_poly.pdbx_seq_one_letter_code
_entity_poly.pdbx_strand_id
1 'polypeptide(L)'
;MTEEQIQNSVEEIVALALSGKGAEAWDKYYHNEIEKVDLDGVSIKTKENVLKANHALLSNITEVRTYAHAGSVVKGARSFIVWDVDFDVTGVGIIKTTEVCIQDWVDGKIIRERFFA
;
A
#
# COMPACT_ATOMS: atom_id res chain seq x y z
N MET A 1 4.11 10.81 -15.84
CA MET A 1 5.27 9.90 -15.66
C MET A 1 5.23 8.82 -16.70
N THR A 2 6.40 8.33 -17.13
CA THR A 2 6.51 7.12 -17.97
C THR A 2 6.26 5.86 -17.13
N GLU A 3 5.95 4.74 -17.77
CA GLU A 3 5.83 3.44 -17.09
C GLU A 3 7.12 3.09 -16.32
N GLU A 4 8.29 3.35 -16.91
CA GLU A 4 9.60 3.14 -16.26
C GLU A 4 9.79 3.98 -14.98
N GLN A 5 9.37 5.24 -14.98
CA GLN A 5 9.44 6.08 -13.78
C GLN A 5 8.52 5.57 -12.66
N ILE A 6 7.33 5.06 -13.01
CA ILE A 6 6.41 4.46 -12.05
C ILE A 6 7.00 3.14 -11.53
N GLN A 7 7.61 2.33 -12.40
CA GLN A 7 8.28 1.08 -12.02
C GLN A 7 9.36 1.33 -10.96
N ASN A 8 10.24 2.31 -11.19
CA ASN A 8 11.26 2.70 -10.21
C ASN A 8 10.66 3.18 -8.88
N SER A 9 9.53 3.90 -8.95
CA SER A 9 8.82 4.36 -7.74
C SER A 9 8.19 3.20 -6.97
N VAL A 10 7.62 2.22 -7.68
CA VAL A 10 7.07 0.99 -7.09
C VAL A 10 8.16 0.16 -6.42
N GLU A 11 9.32 0.02 -7.07
CA GLU A 11 10.47 -0.68 -6.48
C GLU A 11 10.95 -0.01 -5.19
N GLU A 12 10.99 1.32 -5.16
CA GLU A 12 11.32 2.06 -3.94
C GLU A 12 10.24 1.90 -2.85
N ILE A 13 8.96 1.96 -3.21
CA ILE A 13 7.85 1.69 -2.27
C ILE A 13 8.02 0.29 -1.65
N VAL A 14 8.30 -0.72 -2.47
CA VAL A 14 8.50 -2.10 -2.00
C VAL A 14 9.72 -2.19 -1.08
N ALA A 15 10.84 -1.57 -1.45
CA ALA A 15 12.05 -1.57 -0.63
C ALA A 15 11.83 -0.87 0.72
N LEU A 16 11.12 0.26 0.74
CA LEU A 16 10.77 0.98 1.97
C LEU A 16 9.83 0.15 2.84
N ALA A 17 8.80 -0.48 2.24
CA ALA A 17 7.88 -1.34 2.95
C ALA A 17 8.59 -2.52 3.63
N LEU A 18 9.37 -3.30 2.87
CA LEU A 18 10.08 -4.48 3.38
C LEU A 18 11.20 -4.15 4.38
N SER A 19 11.72 -2.93 4.36
CA SER A 19 12.71 -2.45 5.34
C SER A 19 12.10 -1.83 6.59
N GLY A 20 10.78 -1.91 6.77
CA GLY A 20 10.08 -1.35 7.94
C GLY A 20 9.88 0.17 7.88
N LYS A 21 10.08 0.77 6.70
CA LYS A 21 10.03 2.21 6.43
C LYS A 21 8.84 2.61 5.55
N GLY A 22 7.76 1.83 5.56
CA GLY A 22 6.56 2.09 4.75
C GLY A 22 5.97 3.50 4.92
N ALA A 23 6.12 4.10 6.11
CA ALA A 23 5.70 5.48 6.35
C ALA A 23 6.42 6.52 5.48
N GLU A 24 7.70 6.30 5.16
CA GLU A 24 8.46 7.17 4.25
C GLU A 24 7.88 7.10 2.82
N ALA A 25 7.41 5.91 2.40
CA ALA A 25 6.79 5.73 1.10
C ALA A 25 5.46 6.47 1.01
N TRP A 26 4.63 6.44 2.06
CA TRP A 26 3.37 7.21 2.08
C TRP A 26 3.61 8.72 2.02
N ASP A 27 4.62 9.22 2.74
CA ASP A 27 4.94 10.64 2.67
C ASP A 27 5.40 11.05 1.27
N LYS A 28 6.30 10.24 0.70
CA LYS A 28 6.89 10.48 -0.61
C LYS A 28 5.92 10.31 -1.76
N TYR A 29 5.00 9.35 -1.73
CA TYR A 29 4.22 8.97 -2.91
C TYR A 29 2.72 9.22 -2.81
N TYR A 30 2.12 9.40 -1.63
CA TYR A 30 0.68 9.70 -1.60
C TYR A 30 0.39 11.14 -2.04
N HIS A 31 -0.62 11.28 -2.89
CA HIS A 31 -1.21 12.57 -3.22
C HIS A 31 -2.00 13.11 -2.02
N ASN A 32 -2.08 14.42 -1.86
CA ASN A 32 -2.82 15.03 -0.74
C ASN A 32 -4.31 14.63 -0.73
N GLU A 33 -4.87 14.38 -1.91
CA GLU A 33 -6.27 13.95 -2.15
C GLU A 33 -6.42 12.44 -2.41
N ILE A 34 -5.44 11.62 -1.98
CA ILE A 34 -5.52 10.16 -2.08
C ILE A 34 -6.88 9.63 -1.59
N GLU A 35 -7.44 8.69 -2.34
CA GLU A 35 -8.51 7.80 -1.90
C GLU A 35 -7.97 6.39 -1.75
N LYS A 36 -8.09 5.80 -0.55
CA LYS A 36 -7.65 4.43 -0.25
C LYS A 36 -8.85 3.56 0.10
N VAL A 37 -8.87 2.33 -0.38
CA VAL A 37 -9.86 1.30 -0.02
C VAL A 37 -9.12 0.03 0.38
N ASP A 38 -9.28 -0.38 1.63
CA ASP A 38 -8.75 -1.65 2.15
C ASP A 38 -9.67 -2.84 1.82
N LEU A 39 -9.29 -4.03 2.28
CA LEU A 39 -10.07 -5.26 2.09
C LEU A 39 -11.48 -5.22 2.69
N ASP A 40 -11.76 -4.29 3.61
CA ASP A 40 -13.10 -4.05 4.18
C ASP A 40 -14.03 -3.27 3.24
N GLY A 41 -13.51 -2.74 2.13
CA GLY A 41 -14.26 -1.96 1.15
C GLY A 41 -14.58 -0.51 1.58
N VAL A 42 -14.09 -0.06 2.75
CA VAL A 42 -14.33 1.29 3.25
C VAL A 42 -13.38 2.27 2.56
N SER A 43 -13.94 3.31 1.94
CA SER A 43 -13.17 4.39 1.32
C SER A 43 -12.73 5.42 2.35
N ILE A 44 -11.42 5.66 2.42
CA ILE A 44 -10.77 6.70 3.24
C ILE A 44 -10.17 7.73 2.29
N LYS A 45 -10.45 9.01 2.53
CA LYS A 45 -10.01 10.12 1.68
C LYS A 45 -9.09 11.06 2.43
N THR A 46 -8.22 11.70 1.67
CA THR A 46 -7.13 12.60 2.08
C THR A 46 -5.93 11.88 2.69
N LYS A 47 -4.73 12.42 2.41
CA LYS A 47 -3.46 11.86 2.90
C LYS A 47 -3.44 11.77 4.42
N GLU A 48 -3.96 12.79 5.12
CA GLU A 48 -4.00 12.82 6.57
C GLU A 48 -4.79 11.64 7.18
N ASN A 49 -6.02 11.40 6.70
CA ASN A 49 -6.86 10.32 7.24
C ASN A 49 -6.31 8.94 6.87
N VAL A 50 -5.80 8.80 5.65
CA VAL A 50 -5.16 7.56 5.21
C VAL A 50 -3.94 7.24 6.07
N LEU A 51 -3.06 8.21 6.32
CA LEU A 51 -1.90 8.03 7.20
C LEU A 51 -2.33 7.64 8.62
N LYS A 52 -3.34 8.31 9.18
CA LYS A 52 -3.88 7.99 10.50
C LYS A 52 -4.39 6.54 10.57
N ALA A 53 -5.13 6.08 9.56
CA ALA A 53 -5.63 4.72 9.48
C ALA A 53 -4.50 3.70 9.33
N ASN A 54 -3.53 3.97 8.44
CA ASN A 54 -2.38 3.09 8.24
C ASN A 54 -1.52 2.96 9.51
N HIS A 55 -1.25 4.06 10.21
CA HIS A 55 -0.52 4.04 11.48
C HIS A 55 -1.29 3.27 12.56
N ALA A 56 -2.62 3.42 12.63
CA ALA A 56 -3.44 2.66 13.55
C ALA A 56 -3.38 1.16 13.25
N LEU A 57 -3.47 0.75 11.98
CA LEU A 57 -3.30 -0.64 11.58
C LEU A 57 -1.92 -1.18 12.01
N LEU A 58 -0.84 -0.49 11.65
CA LEU A 58 0.52 -0.89 12.00
C LEU A 58 0.72 -1.04 13.51
N SER A 59 0.16 -0.12 14.32
CA SER A 59 0.27 -0.19 15.79
C SER A 59 -0.49 -1.36 16.42
N ASN A 60 -1.43 -1.97 15.68
CA ASN A 60 -2.22 -3.10 16.14
C ASN A 60 -1.72 -4.45 15.61
N ILE A 61 -0.75 -4.47 14.69
CA ILE A 61 -0.09 -5.71 14.28
C ILE A 61 0.76 -6.23 15.46
N THR A 62 0.47 -7.44 15.91
CA THR A 62 1.15 -8.06 17.05
C THR A 62 2.14 -9.15 16.64
N GLU A 63 1.95 -9.73 15.46
CA GLU A 63 2.83 -10.79 14.93
C GLU A 63 2.89 -10.68 13.40
N VAL A 64 4.08 -10.88 12.83
CA VAL A 64 4.32 -10.89 11.38
C VAL A 64 4.99 -12.20 11.00
N ARG A 65 4.22 -13.14 10.44
CA ARG A 65 4.74 -14.43 9.95
C ARG A 65 5.16 -14.36 8.50
N THR A 66 4.50 -13.55 7.69
CA THR A 66 4.85 -13.34 6.28
C THR A 66 4.52 -11.91 5.88
N TYR A 67 5.50 -11.23 5.28
CA TYR A 67 5.30 -9.98 4.55
C TYR A 67 6.26 -9.98 3.37
N ALA A 68 5.75 -10.35 2.18
CA ALA A 68 6.60 -10.58 1.02
C ALA A 68 6.02 -9.93 -0.24
N HIS A 69 6.91 -9.36 -1.06
CA HIS A 69 6.58 -8.91 -2.41
C HIS A 69 6.60 -10.11 -3.36
N ALA A 70 5.43 -10.51 -3.83
CA ALA A 70 5.28 -11.63 -4.77
C ALA A 70 5.47 -11.20 -6.23
N GLY A 71 5.29 -9.91 -6.52
CA GLY A 71 5.53 -9.35 -7.85
C GLY A 71 4.88 -7.99 -8.04
N SER A 72 5.24 -7.29 -9.11
CA SER A 72 4.58 -6.05 -9.51
C SER A 72 4.57 -5.90 -11.02
N VAL A 73 3.61 -5.13 -11.51
CA VAL A 73 3.52 -4.72 -12.92
C VAL A 73 3.03 -3.29 -13.01
N VAL A 74 3.55 -2.55 -13.98
CA VAL A 74 3.10 -1.21 -14.32
C VAL A 74 2.49 -1.22 -15.71
N LYS A 75 1.34 -0.54 -15.85
CA LYS A 75 0.70 -0.31 -17.15
C LYS A 75 0.08 1.08 -17.21
N GLY A 76 0.54 1.89 -18.15
CA GLY A 76 0.17 3.29 -18.26
C GLY A 76 0.44 4.05 -16.95
N ALA A 77 -0.58 4.69 -16.41
CA ALA A 77 -0.52 5.42 -15.14
C ALA A 77 -0.98 4.58 -13.93
N ARG A 78 -0.89 3.25 -14.01
CA ARG A 78 -1.32 2.33 -12.95
C ARG A 78 -0.23 1.33 -12.62
N SER A 79 -0.07 1.03 -11.33
CA SER A 79 0.74 -0.09 -10.85
C SER A 79 -0.11 -1.09 -10.10
N PHE A 80 0.39 -2.31 -10.06
CA PHE A 80 -0.17 -3.45 -9.33
C PHE A 80 0.98 -4.06 -8.54
N ILE A 81 0.81 -4.23 -7.24
CA ILE A 81 1.79 -4.85 -6.35
C ILE A 81 1.09 -6.02 -5.66
N VAL A 82 1.67 -7.21 -5.78
CA VAL A 82 1.17 -8.42 -5.14
C VAL A 82 1.94 -8.64 -3.85
N TRP A 83 1.20 -8.76 -2.74
CA TRP A 83 1.74 -9.01 -1.41
C TRP A 83 1.24 -10.34 -0.87
N ASP A 84 2.14 -11.14 -0.30
CA ASP A 84 1.76 -12.25 0.57
C ASP A 84 1.87 -11.78 2.02
N VAL A 85 0.75 -11.89 2.76
CA VAL A 85 0.64 -11.40 4.14
C VAL A 85 0.14 -12.49 5.08
N ASP A 86 0.72 -12.56 6.28
CA ASP A 86 0.24 -13.37 7.41
C ASP A 86 0.55 -12.62 8.71
N PHE A 87 -0.46 -11.92 9.24
CA PHE A 87 -0.38 -11.05 10.42
C PHE A 87 -1.42 -11.43 11.47
N ASP A 88 -1.06 -11.24 12.74
CA ASP A 88 -2.06 -11.06 13.81
C ASP A 88 -2.30 -9.58 14.02
N VAL A 89 -3.57 -9.16 14.01
CA VAL A 89 -3.96 -7.76 14.19
C VAL A 89 -5.00 -7.65 15.31
N THR A 90 -4.68 -6.87 16.34
CA THR A 90 -5.58 -6.62 17.47
C THR A 90 -6.89 -6.00 16.99
N GLY A 91 -8.02 -6.59 17.38
CA GLY A 91 -9.35 -6.12 17.00
C GLY A 91 -9.84 -6.55 15.61
N VAL A 92 -8.96 -7.07 14.75
CA VAL A 92 -9.31 -7.56 13.40
C VAL A 92 -9.20 -9.08 13.32
N GLY A 93 -8.21 -9.69 13.97
CA GLY A 93 -7.91 -11.11 13.91
C GLY A 93 -6.74 -11.42 12.98
N ILE A 94 -6.76 -12.59 12.34
CA ILE A 94 -5.71 -13.04 11.43
C ILE A 94 -5.97 -12.48 10.04
N ILE A 95 -4.99 -11.77 9.47
CA ILE A 95 -4.97 -11.42 8.05
C ILE A 95 -3.97 -12.37 7.38
N LYS A 96 -4.47 -13.37 6.64
CA LYS A 96 -3.64 -14.34 5.93
C LYS A 96 -4.15 -14.52 4.50
N THR A 97 -3.48 -13.87 3.55
CA THR A 97 -3.90 -13.90 2.14
C THR A 97 -2.77 -13.47 1.20
N THR A 98 -2.98 -13.69 -0.09
CA THR A 98 -2.30 -12.95 -1.15
C THR A 98 -3.22 -11.79 -1.55
N GLU A 99 -2.72 -10.57 -1.55
CA GLU A 99 -3.47 -9.38 -1.93
C GLU A 99 -2.81 -8.64 -3.10
N VAL A 100 -3.62 -7.95 -3.90
CA VAL A 100 -3.16 -7.04 -4.96
C VAL A 100 -3.49 -5.60 -4.54
N CYS A 101 -2.44 -4.81 -4.34
CA CYS A 101 -2.52 -3.36 -4.20
C CYS A 101 -2.49 -2.71 -5.59
N ILE A 102 -3.59 -2.06 -5.97
CA ILE A 102 -3.73 -1.34 -7.23
C ILE A 102 -3.60 0.16 -6.97
N GLN A 103 -2.62 0.81 -7.60
CA GLN A 103 -2.35 2.23 -7.43
C GLN A 103 -2.56 2.99 -8.75
N ASP A 104 -3.39 4.03 -8.72
CA ASP A 104 -3.51 5.02 -9.79
C ASP A 104 -2.60 6.20 -9.53
N TRP A 105 -1.86 6.63 -10.55
CA TRP A 105 -0.85 7.68 -10.45
C TRP A 105 -1.25 8.95 -11.20
N VAL A 106 -1.00 10.10 -10.59
CA VAL A 106 -1.10 11.43 -11.20
C VAL A 106 0.08 12.28 -10.71
N ASP A 107 0.79 12.93 -11.62
CA ASP A 107 1.92 13.82 -11.29
C ASP A 107 2.98 13.20 -10.34
N GLY A 108 3.19 11.89 -10.48
CA GLY A 108 4.12 11.11 -9.67
C GLY A 108 3.71 10.84 -8.23
N LYS A 109 2.43 11.02 -7.95
CA LYS A 109 1.79 10.67 -6.70
C LYS A 109 0.67 9.66 -6.93
N ILE A 110 0.43 8.81 -5.96
CA ILE A 110 -0.69 7.89 -5.93
C ILE A 110 -1.94 8.69 -5.52
N ILE A 111 -2.94 8.73 -6.40
CA ILE A 111 -4.23 9.40 -6.16
C ILE A 111 -5.34 8.42 -5.78
N ARG A 112 -5.19 7.13 -6.13
CA ARG A 112 -6.06 6.06 -5.63
C ARG A 112 -5.28 4.81 -5.31
N GLU A 113 -5.63 4.14 -4.23
CA GLU A 113 -5.07 2.85 -3.83
C GLU A 113 -6.20 1.91 -3.40
N ARG A 114 -6.20 0.68 -3.90
CA ARG A 114 -7.25 -0.32 -3.59
C ARG A 114 -6.63 -1.70 -3.41
N PHE A 115 -7.06 -2.41 -2.39
CA PHE A 115 -6.61 -3.77 -2.08
C PHE A 115 -7.70 -4.80 -2.45
N PHE A 116 -7.28 -5.92 -3.04
CA PHE A 116 -8.14 -7.05 -3.37
C PHE A 116 -7.44 -8.35 -2.95
N ALA A 117 -8.16 -9.29 -2.37
CA ALA A 117 -7.67 -10.59 -1.92
C ALA A 117 -8.67 -11.69 -2.33
#